data_AF-A0AAV6AP08-F1
#
_entry.id   AF-A0AAV6AP08-F1
#
_cell.length_a   1.000
_cell.length_b   1.000
_cell.length_c   1.000
_cell.angle_alpha   90.00
_cell.angle_beta   90.00
_cell.angle_gamma   90.00
#
_symmetry.space_group_name_H-M   'P 1'
#
loop_
_entity.id
_entity.type
_entity.pdbx_description
1 polymer ?
#
loop_
_entity_poly.entity_id
_entity_poly.type
_entity_poly.pdbx_seq_one_letter_code
_entity_poly.pdbx_strand_id
1 'polypeptide(L)'
;MVLDIRSAIDGGGVEAYRAGHVPGAVHSDYDKAGWRVTRGDMPFMLPTVAQLEKLIGETGIDEDDHVVIVPAGVHATDFGSAARVYWTLKVVGHPAISILDGGYAAWKAAGYPVEAGSNPASQKIFSARLDRSPITDAAAVEASVG
;
A
#
# COMPACT_ATOMS: atom_id res chain seq x y z
N MET A 1 1.33 -2.12 12.44
CA MET A 1 0.57 -3.20 11.76
C MET A 1 1.30 -3.75 10.52
N VAL A 2 0.88 -4.91 9.99
CA VAL A 2 1.41 -5.50 8.74
C VAL A 2 0.35 -5.43 7.65
N LEU A 3 0.67 -4.84 6.50
CA LEU A 3 -0.23 -4.63 5.39
C LEU A 3 0.23 -5.46 4.18
N ASP A 4 -0.52 -6.52 3.85
CA ASP A 4 -0.30 -7.33 2.67
C ASP A 4 -0.99 -6.69 1.46
N ILE A 5 -0.19 -6.30 0.46
CA ILE A 5 -0.68 -5.55 -0.70
C ILE A 5 -0.72 -6.39 -1.99
N ARG A 6 -0.48 -7.70 -1.88
CA ARG A 6 -0.42 -8.60 -3.03
C ARG A 6 -1.70 -8.52 -3.84
N SER A 7 -1.56 -8.52 -5.16
CA SER A 7 -2.64 -8.22 -6.11
C SER A 7 -2.49 -9.03 -7.40
N ALA A 8 -3.42 -8.88 -8.34
CA ALA A 8 -3.30 -9.53 -9.64
C ALA A 8 -2.02 -9.16 -10.42
N ILE A 9 -1.43 -7.99 -10.14
CA ILE A 9 -0.18 -7.51 -10.77
C ILE A 9 0.99 -8.46 -10.53
N ASP A 10 1.00 -9.11 -9.38
CA ASP A 10 2.07 -10.03 -8.94
C ASP A 10 1.67 -11.49 -9.01
N GLY A 11 0.53 -11.79 -9.65
CA GLY A 11 -0.06 -13.14 -9.66
C GLY A 11 -0.63 -13.57 -8.30
N GLY A 12 -0.68 -12.66 -7.32
CA GLY A 12 -1.26 -12.87 -6.00
C GLY A 12 -2.71 -12.40 -5.91
N GLY A 13 -3.00 -11.57 -4.91
CA GLY A 13 -4.36 -11.15 -4.56
C GLY A 13 -4.93 -11.90 -3.36
N VAL A 14 -6.22 -11.68 -3.10
CA VAL A 14 -6.89 -12.15 -1.87
C VAL A 14 -6.81 -13.68 -1.68
N GLU A 15 -6.86 -14.46 -2.76
CA GLU A 15 -6.76 -15.93 -2.66
C GLU A 15 -5.34 -16.39 -2.31
N ALA A 16 -4.31 -15.72 -2.85
CA ALA A 16 -2.92 -16.00 -2.48
C ALA A 16 -2.63 -15.58 -1.02
N TYR A 17 -3.23 -14.47 -0.57
CA TYR A 17 -3.20 -14.05 0.82
C TYR A 17 -3.88 -15.09 1.73
N ARG A 18 -5.08 -15.56 1.36
CA ARG A 18 -5.82 -16.59 2.10
C ARG A 18 -5.10 -17.93 2.18
N ALA A 19 -4.39 -18.31 1.12
CA ALA A 19 -3.57 -19.51 1.11
C ALA A 19 -2.34 -19.40 2.01
N GLY A 20 -1.83 -18.19 2.24
CA GLY A 20 -0.71 -17.95 3.15
C GLY A 20 -0.24 -16.50 3.15
N HIS A 21 -0.04 -15.92 4.33
CA HIS A 21 0.46 -14.56 4.54
C HIS A 21 1.33 -14.46 5.80
N VAL A 22 2.01 -13.32 5.96
CA VAL A 22 2.74 -13.00 7.20
C VAL A 22 1.74 -12.93 8.36
N PRO A 23 1.98 -13.59 9.52
CA PRO A 23 1.04 -13.61 10.62
C PRO A 23 0.58 -12.21 11.06
N GLY A 24 -0.72 -12.07 11.29
CA GLY A 24 -1.36 -10.79 11.65
C GLY A 24 -1.49 -9.77 10.53
N ALA A 25 -1.08 -10.10 9.29
CA ALA A 25 -1.21 -9.17 8.17
C ALA A 25 -2.67 -8.96 7.76
N VAL A 26 -3.05 -7.71 7.50
CA VAL A 26 -4.33 -7.34 6.89
C VAL A 26 -4.13 -7.19 5.38
N HIS A 27 -5.05 -7.70 4.57
CA HIS A 27 -4.98 -7.60 3.11
C HIS A 27 -5.62 -6.31 2.60
N SER A 28 -4.89 -5.60 1.73
CA SER A 28 -5.40 -4.46 0.97
C SER A 28 -4.85 -4.54 -0.46
N ASP A 29 -5.66 -5.10 -1.37
CA ASP A 29 -5.27 -5.32 -2.77
C ASP A 29 -4.81 -3.99 -3.43
N TYR A 30 -3.53 -3.90 -3.79
CA TYR A 30 -2.97 -2.68 -4.37
C TYR A 30 -3.73 -2.21 -5.62
N ASP A 31 -4.17 -3.15 -6.46
CA ASP A 31 -4.79 -2.84 -7.75
C ASP A 31 -6.25 -2.41 -7.59
N LYS A 32 -6.97 -2.99 -6.62
CA LYS A 32 -8.43 -2.84 -6.49
C LYS A 32 -8.89 -2.01 -5.31
N ALA A 33 -8.10 -1.87 -4.25
CA ALA A 33 -8.54 -1.22 -3.02
C ALA A 33 -8.64 0.31 -3.13
N GLY A 34 -8.02 0.93 -4.15
CA GLY A 34 -8.09 2.37 -4.38
C GLY A 34 -6.83 3.14 -3.99
N TRP A 35 -5.67 2.48 -3.93
CA TRP A 35 -4.36 3.13 -3.74
C TRP A 35 -3.95 4.05 -4.90
N ARG A 36 -4.69 3.98 -6.01
CA ARG A 36 -4.55 4.79 -7.21
C ARG A 36 -5.90 4.92 -7.90
N VAL A 37 -6.11 6.03 -8.59
CA VAL A 37 -7.37 6.29 -9.32
C VAL A 37 -7.08 6.77 -10.74
N THR A 38 -8.06 6.60 -11.62
CA THR A 38 -8.07 7.23 -12.94
C THR A 38 -8.91 8.51 -12.87
N ARG A 39 -8.39 9.62 -13.40
CA ARG A 39 -9.12 10.89 -13.53
C ARG A 39 -9.09 11.33 -14.99
N GLY A 40 -10.24 11.23 -15.67
CA GLY A 40 -10.29 11.38 -17.14
C GLY A 40 -9.41 10.34 -17.80
N ASP A 41 -8.52 10.78 -18.70
CA ASP A 41 -7.56 9.91 -19.40
C ASP A 41 -6.25 9.69 -18.64
N MET A 42 -6.13 10.21 -17.41
CA MET A 42 -4.91 10.09 -16.59
C MET A 42 -5.00 8.90 -15.63
N PRO A 43 -4.28 7.79 -15.87
CA PRO A 43 -4.23 6.66 -14.96
C PRO A 43 -3.30 6.91 -13.77
N PHE A 44 -3.42 6.07 -12.75
CA PHE A 44 -2.48 5.97 -11.62
C PHE A 44 -2.31 7.25 -10.78
N MET A 45 -3.30 8.13 -10.80
CA MET A 45 -3.32 9.36 -10.04
C MET A 45 -3.44 9.09 -8.53
N LEU A 46 -2.91 10.01 -7.71
CA LEU A 46 -3.16 9.99 -6.27
C LEU A 46 -4.67 10.18 -6.03
N PRO A 47 -5.32 9.35 -5.19
CA PRO A 47 -6.71 9.56 -4.79
C PRO A 47 -6.90 10.86 -4.00
N THR A 48 -8.14 11.29 -3.83
CA THR A 48 -8.43 12.46 -2.98
C THR A 48 -8.15 12.13 -1.51
N VAL A 49 -7.94 13.15 -0.68
CA VAL A 49 -7.72 12.97 0.77
C VAL A 49 -8.85 12.14 1.40
N ALA A 50 -10.11 12.46 1.11
CA ALA A 50 -11.26 11.70 1.63
C ALA A 50 -11.28 10.22 1.17
N GLN A 51 -10.84 9.94 -0.06
CA GLN A 51 -10.71 8.55 -0.53
C GLN A 51 -9.61 7.80 0.22
N LEU A 52 -8.47 8.47 0.49
CA LEU A 52 -7.36 7.90 1.23
C LEU A 52 -7.69 7.69 2.71
N GLU A 53 -8.35 8.64 3.37
CA GLU A 53 -8.79 8.50 4.76
C GLU A 53 -9.73 7.31 4.92
N LYS A 54 -10.68 7.14 3.98
CA LYS A 54 -11.57 5.97 3.95
C LYS A 54 -10.78 4.67 3.76
N LEU A 55 -9.95 4.61 2.71
CA LEU A 55 -9.16 3.40 2.39
C LEU A 55 -8.25 2.99 3.55
N ILE A 56 -7.46 3.93 4.07
CA ILE A 56 -6.49 3.66 5.13
C ILE A 56 -7.22 3.28 6.42
N GLY A 57 -8.31 3.98 6.76
CA GLY A 57 -9.16 3.63 7.90
C GLY A 57 -9.73 2.22 7.80
N GLU A 58 -10.15 1.78 6.61
CA GLU A 58 -10.66 0.42 6.36
C GLU A 58 -9.59 -0.67 6.55
N THR A 59 -8.31 -0.36 6.38
CA THR A 59 -7.22 -1.30 6.71
C THR A 59 -6.99 -1.45 8.22
N GLY A 60 -7.48 -0.50 9.02
CA GLY A 60 -7.26 -0.46 10.46
C GLY A 60 -5.93 0.17 10.88
N ILE A 61 -5.23 0.85 9.97
CA ILE A 61 -4.04 1.65 10.28
C ILE A 61 -4.44 2.80 11.21
N ASP A 62 -3.77 2.87 12.35
CA ASP A 62 -3.84 3.96 13.32
C ASP A 62 -2.66 4.94 13.12
N GLU A 63 -2.69 6.12 13.75
CA GLU A 63 -1.61 7.11 13.62
C GLU A 63 -0.33 6.71 14.34
N ASP A 64 -0.46 5.87 15.38
CA ASP A 64 0.66 5.33 16.19
C ASP A 64 1.23 4.01 15.63
N ASP A 65 0.62 3.45 14.58
CA ASP A 65 1.13 2.23 13.96
C ASP A 65 2.50 2.46 13.31
N HIS A 66 3.37 1.47 13.41
CA HIS A 66 4.42 1.26 12.41
C HIS A 66 3.86 0.33 11.34
N VAL A 67 3.64 0.83 10.13
CA VAL A 67 3.13 0.07 8.99
C VAL A 67 4.27 -0.63 8.25
N VAL A 68 4.22 -1.96 8.19
CA VAL A 68 5.11 -2.78 7.34
C VAL A 68 4.32 -3.26 6.12
N ILE A 69 4.70 -2.78 4.94
CA ILE A 69 4.09 -3.13 3.66
C ILE A 69 4.73 -4.41 3.13
N VAL A 70 3.93 -5.40 2.80
CA VAL A 70 4.36 -6.70 2.29
C VAL A 70 3.96 -6.83 0.81
N PRO A 71 4.90 -6.62 -0.13
CA PRO A 71 4.70 -7.00 -1.52
C PRO A 71 4.89 -8.52 -1.71
N ALA A 72 4.64 -9.02 -2.93
CA ALA A 72 4.84 -10.43 -3.25
C ALA A 72 6.32 -10.85 -3.19
N GLY A 73 7.24 -10.01 -3.65
CA GLY A 73 8.66 -10.30 -3.72
C GLY A 73 9.05 -11.15 -4.93
N VAL A 74 8.37 -11.01 -6.07
CA VAL A 74 8.56 -11.86 -7.25
C VAL A 74 9.07 -11.10 -8.48
N HIS A 75 8.73 -9.82 -8.61
CA HIS A 75 9.03 -8.95 -9.74
C HIS A 75 9.26 -7.49 -9.30
N ALA A 76 10.02 -6.72 -10.09
CA ALA A 76 10.22 -5.29 -9.80
C ALA A 76 8.89 -4.49 -9.77
N THR A 77 7.88 -4.95 -10.50
CA THR A 77 6.55 -4.32 -10.54
C THR A 77 5.83 -4.38 -9.19
N ASP A 78 5.94 -5.47 -8.43
CA ASP A 78 5.30 -5.58 -7.11
C ASP A 78 6.02 -4.77 -6.04
N PHE A 79 7.33 -4.61 -6.16
CA PHE A 79 8.05 -3.60 -5.40
C PHE A 79 7.57 -2.19 -5.77
N GLY A 80 7.32 -1.91 -7.05
CA GLY A 80 6.70 -0.65 -7.49
C GLY A 80 5.34 -0.38 -6.82
N SER A 81 4.51 -1.41 -6.65
CA SER A 81 3.27 -1.35 -5.89
C SER A 81 3.51 -0.97 -4.43
N ALA A 82 4.44 -1.64 -3.75
CA ALA A 82 4.79 -1.32 -2.35
C ALA A 82 5.37 0.08 -2.20
N ALA A 83 6.25 0.52 -3.11
CA ALA A 83 6.81 1.85 -3.12
C ALA A 83 5.71 2.92 -3.30
N ARG A 84 4.69 2.64 -4.13
CA ARG A 84 3.54 3.54 -4.28
C ARG A 84 2.72 3.62 -2.98
N VAL A 85 2.43 2.50 -2.32
CA VAL A 85 1.71 2.50 -1.04
C VAL A 85 2.52 3.25 0.03
N TYR A 86 3.83 3.00 0.11
CA TYR A 86 4.75 3.70 1.00
C TYR A 86 4.70 5.22 0.77
N TRP A 87 4.84 5.64 -0.49
CA TRP A 87 4.80 7.05 -0.86
C TRP A 87 3.44 7.68 -0.50
N THR A 88 2.33 6.99 -0.77
CA THR A 88 0.99 7.47 -0.43
C THR A 88 0.85 7.67 1.08
N LEU A 89 1.27 6.71 1.91
CA LEU A 89 1.23 6.82 3.37
C LEU A 89 2.10 7.98 3.88
N LYS A 90 3.29 8.17 3.29
CA LYS A 90 4.17 9.31 3.60
C LYS A 90 3.51 10.64 3.22
N VAL A 91 2.89 10.72 2.05
CA VAL A 91 2.18 11.91 1.55
C VAL A 91 1.01 12.30 2.44
N VAL A 92 0.28 11.34 3.00
CA VAL A 92 -0.82 11.64 3.96
C VAL A 92 -0.34 11.83 5.40
N GLY A 93 0.98 11.88 5.62
CA GLY A 93 1.58 12.26 6.90
C GLY A 93 1.73 11.12 7.91
N HIS A 94 1.65 9.86 7.49
CA HIS A 94 1.89 8.73 8.39
C HIS A 94 3.41 8.56 8.65
N PRO A 95 3.86 8.53 9.93
CA PRO A 95 5.26 8.76 10.26
C PRO A 95 6.16 7.52 10.15
N ALA A 96 5.63 6.32 10.42
CA ALA A 96 6.43 5.11 10.59
C ALA A 96 6.04 4.05 9.56
N ILE A 97 6.81 3.98 8.46
CA ILE A 97 6.51 3.08 7.34
C ILE A 97 7.77 2.31 6.98
N SER A 98 7.64 1.02 6.69
CA SER A 98 8.70 0.18 6.12
C SER A 98 8.12 -0.75 5.06
N ILE A 99 8.98 -1.22 4.15
CA ILE A 99 8.64 -2.27 3.18
C ILE A 99 9.43 -3.52 3.60
N LEU A 100 8.77 -4.68 3.60
CA LEU A 100 9.44 -5.94 3.86
C LEU A 100 10.39 -6.28 2.70
N ASP A 101 11.69 -6.27 2.96
CA ASP A 101 12.71 -6.60 1.97
C ASP A 101 12.55 -8.03 1.47
N GLY A 102 12.58 -8.20 0.15
CA GLY A 102 12.28 -9.46 -0.54
C GLY A 102 10.82 -9.93 -0.46
N GLY A 103 9.92 -9.17 0.19
CA GLY A 103 8.48 -9.45 0.24
C GLY A 103 8.10 -10.80 0.88
N TYR A 104 6.87 -11.23 0.61
CA TYR A 104 6.34 -12.50 1.12
C TYR A 104 7.14 -13.72 0.61
N ALA A 105 7.68 -13.66 -0.61
CA ALA A 105 8.51 -14.72 -1.17
C ALA A 105 9.76 -14.98 -0.33
N ALA A 106 10.51 -13.93 0.05
CA ALA A 106 11.69 -14.07 0.90
C ALA A 106 11.33 -14.52 2.32
N TRP A 107 10.22 -13.99 2.88
CA TRP A 107 9.71 -14.42 4.17
C TRP A 107 9.47 -15.94 4.23
N LYS A 108 8.77 -16.46 3.21
CA LYS A 108 8.49 -17.89 3.10
C LYS A 108 9.76 -18.71 2.85
N ALA A 109 10.66 -18.23 2.00
CA ALA A 109 11.93 -18.92 1.71
C ALA A 109 12.84 -19.03 2.94
N ALA A 110 12.79 -18.04 3.83
CA ALA A 110 13.51 -18.05 5.11
C ALA A 110 12.89 -18.99 6.16
N GLY A 111 11.75 -19.63 5.87
CA GLY A 111 11.08 -20.56 6.78
C GLY A 111 10.38 -19.90 7.95
N TYR A 112 10.07 -18.60 7.86
CA TYR A 112 9.31 -17.91 8.89
C TYR A 112 7.84 -18.38 8.94
N PRO A 113 7.13 -18.21 10.08
CA PRO A 113 5.76 -18.64 10.22
C PRO A 113 4.82 -18.00 9.18
N VAL A 114 3.81 -18.75 8.75
CA VAL A 114 2.78 -18.31 7.81
C VAL A 114 1.40 -18.57 8.41
N GLU A 115 0.50 -17.62 8.24
CA GLU A 115 -0.91 -17.73 8.61
C GLU A 115 -1.78 -17.93 7.36
N ALA A 116 -2.88 -18.67 7.50
CA ALA A 116 -3.86 -18.90 6.43
C ALA A 116 -5.22 -18.31 6.82
N GLY A 117 -6.09 -18.09 5.85
CA GLY A 117 -7.39 -17.45 6.07
C GLY A 117 -7.30 -15.92 5.94
N SER A 118 -8.08 -15.18 6.71
CA SER A 118 -8.08 -13.72 6.64
C SER A 118 -8.15 -13.11 8.01
N ASN A 119 -7.29 -12.11 8.25
CA ASN A 119 -7.33 -11.30 9.45
C ASN A 119 -8.33 -10.16 9.25
N PRO A 120 -9.31 -9.99 10.15
CA PRO A 120 -10.24 -8.88 10.08
C PRO A 120 -9.50 -7.57 10.38
N ALA A 121 -9.71 -6.55 9.54
CA ALA A 121 -9.28 -5.20 9.88
C ALA A 121 -10.17 -4.64 10.99
N SER A 122 -9.56 -4.09 12.04
CA SER A 122 -10.28 -3.28 13.03
C SER A 122 -10.33 -1.85 12.51
N GLN A 123 -11.39 -1.52 11.77
CA GLN A 123 -11.52 -0.21 11.09
C GLN A 123 -11.24 0.96 12.05
N LYS A 124 -10.43 1.91 11.59
CA LYS A 124 -10.03 3.12 12.31
C LYS A 124 -10.48 4.37 11.58
N ILE A 125 -10.52 5.49 12.30
CA ILE A 125 -10.59 6.81 11.69
C ILE A 125 -9.17 7.24 11.40
N PHE A 126 -8.84 7.40 10.12
CA PHE A 126 -7.57 7.97 9.70
C PHE A 126 -7.78 9.44 9.31
N SER A 127 -7.02 10.35 9.93
CA SER A 127 -7.05 11.78 9.60
C SER A 127 -5.76 12.17 8.89
N ALA A 128 -5.85 12.46 7.60
CA ALA A 128 -4.67 12.71 6.78
C ALA A 128 -4.09 14.11 7.04
N ARG A 129 -2.76 14.19 7.16
CA ARG A 129 -2.00 15.44 7.12
C ARG A 129 -1.21 15.49 5.81
N LEU A 130 -1.86 16.00 4.76
CA LEU A 130 -1.31 15.98 3.42
C LEU A 130 -0.06 16.86 3.28
N ASP A 131 1.10 16.24 3.06
CA ASP A 131 2.30 16.89 2.55
C ASP A 131 2.24 16.98 1.02
N ARG A 132 2.20 18.20 0.50
CA ARG A 132 2.15 18.46 -0.95
C ARG A 132 3.54 18.62 -1.58
N SER A 133 4.61 18.70 -0.78
CA SER A 133 5.98 18.88 -1.29
C SER A 133 6.46 17.79 -2.27
N PRO A 134 6.06 16.50 -2.16
CA PRO A 134 6.44 15.49 -3.14
C PRO A 134 5.41 15.36 -4.30
N ILE A 135 4.48 16.31 -4.44
CA ILE A 135 3.44 16.31 -5.48
C ILE A 135 3.69 17.50 -6.42
N THR A 136 3.67 17.25 -7.73
CA THR A 136 3.72 18.29 -8.75
C THR A 136 2.62 18.05 -9.80
N ASP A 137 2.30 19.07 -10.57
CA ASP A 137 1.42 18.97 -11.74
C ASP A 137 2.18 19.27 -13.04
N ALA A 138 1.49 19.08 -14.17
CA ALA A 138 2.08 19.27 -15.49
C ALA A 138 2.53 20.71 -15.73
N ALA A 139 1.75 21.71 -15.28
CA ALA A 139 2.08 23.12 -15.46
C ALA A 139 3.35 23.50 -14.68
N ALA A 140 3.51 23.00 -13.46
CA ALA A 140 4.73 23.17 -12.68
C ALA A 140 5.95 22.50 -13.30
N VAL A 141 5.78 21.31 -13.90
CA VAL A 141 6.87 20.64 -14.65
C VAL A 141 7.24 21.44 -15.89
N GLU A 142 6.27 21.86 -16.71
CA GLU A 142 6.50 22.66 -17.92
C GLU A 142 7.26 23.95 -17.61
N ALA A 143 6.89 24.65 -16.53
CA ALA A 143 7.59 25.85 -16.07
C ALA A 143 9.05 25.60 -15.63
N SER A 144 9.40 24.35 -15.29
CA SER A 144 10.73 23.97 -14.80
C SER A 144 11.72 23.51 -15.88
N VAL A 145 11.22 23.15 -17.08
CA VAL A 145 12.02 22.52 -18.16
C VAL A 145 12.18 23.38 -19.42
N GLY A 146 11.89 24.68 -19.33
CA GLY A 146 11.96 25.64 -20.45
C GLY A 146 13.23 25.56 -21.30
#